data_AF-A0A9D5UUN1-F1
#
_entry.id   AF-A0A9D5UUN1-F1
#
_cell.length_a   1.000
_cell.length_b   1.000
_cell.length_c   1.000
_cell.angle_alpha   90.00
_cell.angle_beta   90.00
_cell.angle_gamma   90.00
#
_symmetry.space_group_name_H-M   'P 1'
#
loop_
_entity.id
_entity.type
_entity.pdbx_description
1 polymer ?
#
loop_
_entity_poly.entity_id
_entity_poly.type
_entity_poly.pdbx_seq_one_letter_code
_entity_poly.pdbx_strand_id
1 'polypeptide(L)'
;MDWILVQKEALQMESNESIPDWSQPYAIAEKIWWVGAPLQDDAFQCHTYLIENGSESILIDPGSMINFDEMIRKVETVLPLSDIRWIICQHQDPDITASLPALDRLITRSDAMVLTHWRAIALLKHYNVRIPFQCIEKMGWRLDTGARRIQFIFTPYLHFPGAFCTFDDQSGILFSSDLFGGFTEQWQLFAQDESYFEAMRPFHEHYMPSQTILFDGLLKLSPLPIRMIAPQHGSIIPEHLVQFMIERLKDLDCGLFSLAQSSTDVQRLSRLNLLLRKFFKDLVFVREFRSVLETLAQLAGQLLPLVGLDIHWQLDEEEFLLWSQENHYQRRQTKPCADVTALFRQPDQGSDWSVRGVYLCYLVQEEKSALVLHLRDSESGGVKGLAIFRMQRAVVITQEEGQILNRMGEALSVAAMREILQFQLEGERQRYYERSIRDPLTNLYTRFYLREAAGRLFEIQDRDAHTQLAFAAFDLDFFKSVNDTYGHAAGDDVLRALGQILLAETRTMDIPVRLGGEEFLLLMVGSGIPESLEVAERIRLRVEKLALPGILSGRSFTISAGVSLRHPKESLEAVMEKADVALYKAKHAGRNRVVMAED
;
A
#
# COMPACT_ATOMS: atom_id res chain seq x y z
N MET A 1 8.76 -19.69 36.79
CA MET A 1 7.90 -18.50 36.78
C MET A 1 8.73 -17.20 36.80
N ASP A 2 10.00 -17.22 36.38
CA ASP A 2 10.93 -16.07 36.42
C ASP A 2 11.62 -15.82 35.06
N TRP A 3 10.98 -16.18 33.95
CA TRP A 3 11.46 -15.87 32.59
C TRP A 3 10.61 -14.82 31.87
N ILE A 4 9.41 -14.53 32.39
CA ILE A 4 8.47 -13.54 31.81
C ILE A 4 8.66 -12.15 32.45
N LEU A 5 9.29 -12.05 33.64
CA LEU A 5 9.57 -10.74 34.27
C LEU A 5 10.76 -10.02 33.62
N VAL A 6 11.81 -10.75 33.20
CA VAL A 6 13.02 -10.14 32.60
C VAL A 6 12.71 -9.55 31.21
N GLN A 7 11.79 -10.15 30.44
CA GLN A 7 11.33 -9.54 29.18
C GLN A 7 10.41 -8.33 29.38
N LYS A 8 9.66 -8.26 30.49
CA LYS A 8 8.83 -7.09 30.80
C LYS A 8 9.66 -5.88 31.25
N GLU A 9 10.80 -6.09 31.90
CA GLU A 9 11.72 -5.01 32.25
C GLU A 9 12.49 -4.49 31.03
N ALA A 10 12.82 -5.35 30.05
CA ALA A 10 13.40 -4.92 28.77
C ALA A 10 12.40 -4.16 27.87
N LEU A 11 11.13 -4.60 27.83
CA LEU A 11 10.06 -3.95 27.05
C LEU A 11 9.43 -2.71 27.73
N GLN A 12 9.80 -2.40 28.99
CA GLN A 12 9.36 -1.18 29.67
C GLN A 12 10.40 -0.03 29.62
N MET A 13 11.61 -0.26 29.11
CA MET A 13 12.60 0.81 28.92
C MET A 13 12.47 1.56 27.58
N GLU A 14 11.69 1.07 26.61
CA GLU A 14 11.48 1.73 25.31
C GLU A 14 10.31 2.71 25.24
N SER A 15 9.96 3.38 26.35
CA SER A 15 8.87 4.38 26.33
C SER A 15 9.27 5.78 26.78
N ASN A 16 10.57 6.08 26.92
CA ASN A 16 11.01 7.45 27.22
C ASN A 16 12.45 7.81 26.83
N GLU A 17 13.00 7.25 25.74
CA GLU A 17 14.27 7.74 25.22
C GLU A 17 14.02 8.91 24.28
N SER A 18 14.40 10.11 24.75
CA SER A 18 14.59 11.28 23.90
C SER A 18 15.48 10.90 22.71
N ILE A 19 15.11 11.31 21.49
CA ILE A 19 15.96 11.21 20.31
C ILE A 19 17.38 11.66 20.71
N PRO A 20 18.42 10.82 20.53
CA PRO A 20 19.77 11.16 20.96
C PRO A 20 20.21 12.49 20.35
N ASP A 21 20.83 13.35 21.15
CA ASP A 21 21.42 14.59 20.65
C ASP A 21 22.69 14.25 19.87
N TRP A 22 22.54 14.12 18.55
CA TRP A 22 23.62 13.79 17.64
C TRP A 22 24.68 14.89 17.52
N SER A 23 24.55 16.04 18.20
CA SER A 23 25.62 17.04 18.31
C SER A 23 26.69 16.66 19.35
N GLN A 24 26.41 15.68 20.21
CA GLN A 24 27.33 15.15 21.22
C GLN A 24 28.05 13.88 20.74
N PRO A 25 29.22 13.52 21.31
CA PRO A 25 29.82 12.21 21.09
C PRO A 25 28.88 11.11 21.60
N TYR A 26 28.75 10.02 20.83
CA TYR A 26 27.87 8.90 21.19
C TYR A 26 28.71 7.66 21.53
N ALA A 27 28.55 7.12 22.74
CA ALA A 27 29.25 5.91 23.15
C ALA A 27 28.63 4.67 22.48
N ILE A 28 29.39 4.00 21.59
CA ILE A 28 28.94 2.75 20.94
C ILE A 28 29.39 1.50 21.72
N ALA A 29 30.41 1.64 22.58
CA ALA A 29 30.82 0.66 23.59
C ALA A 29 31.67 1.35 24.68
N GLU A 30 32.11 0.59 25.69
CA GLU A 30 32.96 1.12 26.75
C GLU A 30 34.23 1.77 26.18
N LYS A 31 34.35 3.09 26.38
CA LYS A 31 35.45 3.93 25.89
C LYS A 31 35.62 3.92 24.37
N ILE A 32 34.56 3.63 23.62
CA ILE A 32 34.54 3.71 22.15
C ILE A 32 33.38 4.59 21.74
N TRP A 33 33.71 5.62 20.96
CA TRP A 33 32.83 6.73 20.67
C TRP A 33 32.67 6.92 19.17
N TRP A 34 31.44 7.14 18.73
CA TRP A 34 31.16 7.77 17.45
C TRP A 34 31.27 9.29 17.60
N VAL A 35 32.14 9.90 16.79
CA VAL A 35 32.43 11.34 16.80
C VAL A 35 32.22 11.98 15.42
N GLY A 36 31.51 11.29 14.52
CA GLY A 36 31.08 11.83 13.23
C GLY A 36 29.93 12.83 13.36
N ALA A 37 29.39 13.29 12.24
CA ALA A 37 28.21 14.16 12.21
C ALA A 37 27.29 13.78 11.03
N PRO A 38 25.96 13.84 11.17
CA PRO A 38 25.05 13.52 10.08
C PRO A 38 25.11 14.61 9.01
N LEU A 39 25.29 14.21 7.75
CA LEU A 39 25.14 15.12 6.62
C LEU A 39 23.66 15.23 6.26
N GLN A 40 23.10 16.45 6.28
CA GLN A 40 21.71 16.66 5.86
C GLN A 40 21.57 16.40 4.36
N ASP A 41 20.53 15.65 3.98
CA ASP A 41 20.18 15.33 2.59
C ASP A 41 21.25 14.59 1.77
N ASP A 42 22.22 13.95 2.45
CA ASP A 42 23.22 13.11 1.80
C ASP A 42 22.99 11.63 2.10
N ALA A 43 22.82 10.82 1.06
CA ALA A 43 22.69 9.37 1.24
C ALA A 43 24.01 8.69 1.61
N PHE A 44 25.14 9.39 1.43
CA PHE A 44 26.50 8.91 1.62
C PHE A 44 27.13 9.48 2.88
N GLN A 45 26.78 8.86 4.00
CA GLN A 45 27.13 9.32 5.34
C GLN A 45 28.54 8.89 5.69
N CYS A 46 29.31 9.72 6.40
CA CYS A 46 30.70 9.42 6.77
C CYS A 46 30.85 9.40 8.29
N HIS A 47 31.41 8.33 8.82
CA HIS A 47 31.61 8.12 10.25
C HIS A 47 33.08 8.22 10.64
N THR A 48 33.32 8.76 11.83
CA THR A 48 34.62 8.78 12.48
C THR A 48 34.46 8.21 13.87
N TYR A 49 35.41 7.34 14.25
CA TYR A 49 35.37 6.64 15.54
C TYR A 49 36.59 6.98 16.38
N LEU A 50 36.39 7.05 17.70
CA LEU A 50 37.42 7.36 18.68
C LEU A 50 37.46 6.26 19.74
N ILE A 51 38.64 5.69 19.96
CA ILE A 51 38.92 4.78 21.07
C ILE A 51 39.69 5.57 22.14
N GLU A 52 39.03 5.79 23.28
CA GLU A 52 39.61 6.44 24.44
C GLU A 52 40.50 5.44 25.20
N ASN A 53 41.78 5.77 25.29
CA ASN A 53 42.82 4.88 25.83
C ASN A 53 43.94 5.66 26.53
N GLY A 54 43.59 6.73 27.25
CA GLY A 54 44.56 7.65 27.85
C GLY A 54 45.48 8.26 26.78
N SER A 55 46.78 8.36 27.07
CA SER A 55 47.77 8.92 26.13
C SER A 55 48.02 8.07 24.87
N GLU A 56 47.37 6.90 24.74
CA GLU A 56 47.44 5.96 23.62
C GLU A 56 46.12 5.93 22.83
N SER A 57 45.32 7.01 22.89
CA SER A 57 44.02 7.06 22.23
C SER A 57 44.14 7.01 20.70
N ILE A 58 43.10 6.45 20.07
CA ILE A 58 43.10 6.08 18.65
C ILE A 58 41.94 6.77 17.95
N LEU A 59 42.24 7.52 16.89
CA LEU A 59 41.25 8.07 15.98
C LEU A 59 41.22 7.22 14.71
N ILE A 60 40.05 6.73 14.32
CA ILE A 60 39.87 5.84 13.17
C ILE A 60 39.10 6.58 12.10
N ASP A 61 39.67 6.60 10.90
CA ASP A 61 39.12 7.21 9.69
C ASP A 61 38.62 8.64 9.95
N PRO A 62 39.56 9.60 10.12
CA PRO A 62 39.27 10.93 10.67
C PRO A 62 38.34 11.81 9.82
N GLY A 63 38.01 11.38 8.62
CA GLY A 63 36.98 11.99 7.81
C GLY A 63 37.48 13.11 6.90
N SER A 64 36.55 13.78 6.25
CA SER A 64 36.78 14.93 5.38
C SER A 64 36.74 16.26 6.13
N MET A 65 36.98 17.36 5.40
CA MET A 65 36.82 18.72 5.93
C MET A 65 35.35 19.12 6.15
N ILE A 66 34.37 18.38 5.62
CA ILE A 66 32.94 18.76 5.68
C ILE A 66 32.45 18.79 7.13
N ASN A 67 32.79 17.76 7.92
CA ASN A 67 32.35 17.60 9.32
C ASN A 67 33.50 17.81 10.32
N PHE A 68 34.62 18.40 9.89
CA PHE A 68 35.84 18.48 10.68
C PHE A 68 35.66 19.22 12.00
N ASP A 69 35.06 20.41 11.97
CA ASP A 69 34.89 21.25 13.17
C ASP A 69 33.99 20.58 14.21
N GLU A 70 32.98 19.83 13.77
CA GLU A 70 32.11 19.08 14.68
C GLU A 70 32.81 17.85 15.25
N MET A 71 33.54 17.10 14.42
CA MET A 71 34.35 15.96 14.86
C MET A 71 35.36 16.37 15.93
N ILE A 72 36.11 17.46 15.71
CA ILE A 72 37.09 17.96 16.71
C ILE A 72 36.40 18.34 18.01
N ARG A 73 35.28 19.06 17.97
CA ARG A 73 34.52 19.45 19.16
C ARG A 73 34.08 18.24 19.98
N LYS A 74 33.57 17.19 19.30
CA LYS A 74 33.15 15.93 19.93
C LYS A 74 34.33 15.18 20.54
N VAL A 75 35.45 15.10 19.84
CA VAL A 75 36.69 14.51 20.35
C VAL A 75 37.16 15.24 21.62
N GLU A 76 37.25 16.57 21.61
CA GLU A 76 37.68 17.38 22.76
C GLU A 76 36.73 17.29 23.97
N THR A 77 35.48 16.87 23.75
CA THR A 77 34.51 16.59 24.82
C THR A 77 34.82 15.26 25.52
N VAL A 78 35.41 14.30 24.80
CA VAL A 78 35.80 12.98 25.34
C VAL A 78 37.20 13.02 25.95
N LEU A 79 38.18 13.57 25.23
CA LEU A 79 39.60 13.59 25.64
C LEU A 79 40.35 14.76 25.01
N PRO A 80 41.44 15.25 25.63
CA PRO A 80 42.26 16.29 25.00
C PRO A 80 42.95 15.74 23.74
N LEU A 81 43.05 16.54 22.67
CA LEU A 81 43.71 16.13 21.41
C LEU A 81 45.16 15.66 21.61
N SER A 82 45.82 16.10 22.69
CA SER A 82 47.15 15.62 23.08
C SER A 82 47.20 14.12 23.37
N ASP A 83 46.08 13.49 23.68
CA ASP A 83 45.99 12.07 24.03
C ASP A 83 45.84 11.17 22.80
N ILE A 84 45.51 11.73 21.63
CA ILE A 84 45.48 11.01 20.36
C ILE A 84 46.90 10.75 19.88
N ARG A 85 47.37 9.52 20.06
CA ARG A 85 48.67 9.06 19.56
C ARG A 85 48.56 8.38 18.20
N TRP A 86 47.49 7.65 17.97
CA TRP A 86 47.34 6.80 16.80
C TRP A 86 46.21 7.31 15.91
N ILE A 87 46.50 7.57 14.64
CA ILE A 87 45.50 7.94 13.64
C ILE A 87 45.49 6.82 12.62
N ILE A 88 44.41 6.04 12.55
CA ILE A 88 44.28 4.94 11.60
C ILE A 88 43.55 5.47 10.35
N CYS A 89 44.14 5.25 9.18
CA CYS A 89 43.49 5.49 7.89
C CYS A 89 43.43 4.19 7.10
N GLN A 90 42.23 3.64 6.93
CA GLN A 90 42.03 2.30 6.37
C GLN A 90 42.27 2.24 4.85
N HIS A 91 42.11 3.36 4.15
CA HIS A 91 42.57 3.61 2.78
C HIS A 91 42.83 5.11 2.55
N GLN A 92 43.11 5.50 1.30
CA GLN A 92 43.55 6.85 0.92
C GLN A 92 42.42 7.85 0.62
N ASP A 93 41.15 7.43 0.61
CA ASP A 93 40.14 8.23 -0.07
C ASP A 93 39.88 9.56 0.68
N PRO A 94 39.44 10.62 -0.03
CA PRO A 94 39.36 11.96 0.54
C PRO A 94 38.32 12.09 1.67
N ASP A 95 37.26 11.29 1.60
CA ASP A 95 36.22 11.18 2.61
C ASP A 95 36.74 10.66 3.96
N ILE A 96 37.87 9.95 3.97
CA ILE A 96 38.56 9.48 5.19
C ILE A 96 39.75 10.36 5.58
N THR A 97 40.48 10.88 4.59
CA THR A 97 41.84 11.41 4.82
C THR A 97 41.99 12.91 4.58
N ALA A 98 41.01 13.59 3.98
CA ALA A 98 41.17 15.01 3.64
C ALA A 98 41.30 15.93 4.86
N SER A 99 40.87 15.49 6.05
CA SER A 99 41.08 16.23 7.31
C SER A 99 42.50 16.11 7.88
N LEU A 100 43.33 15.18 7.40
CA LEU A 100 44.67 14.92 7.96
C LEU A 100 45.56 16.17 8.04
N PRO A 101 45.64 17.08 7.04
CA PRO A 101 46.43 18.31 7.16
C PRO A 101 45.90 19.29 8.23
N ALA A 102 44.61 19.25 8.53
CA ALA A 102 44.03 20.06 9.59
C ALA A 102 44.32 19.42 10.96
N LEU A 103 44.13 18.10 11.10
CA LEU A 103 44.51 17.34 12.30
C LEU A 103 45.99 17.49 12.64
N ASP A 104 46.86 17.39 11.63
CA ASP A 104 48.30 17.55 11.79
C ASP A 104 48.65 18.85 12.50
N ARG A 105 47.94 19.95 12.21
CA ARG A 105 48.18 21.26 12.83
C ARG A 105 47.75 21.31 14.30
N LEU A 106 46.72 20.55 14.67
CA LEU A 106 46.16 20.53 16.02
C LEU A 106 46.89 19.56 16.95
N ILE A 107 47.31 18.40 16.44
CA ILE A 107 48.00 17.38 17.23
C ILE A 107 49.48 17.78 17.36
N THR A 108 49.85 18.32 18.52
CA THR A 108 51.20 18.88 18.76
C THR A 108 52.22 17.88 19.29
N ARG A 109 51.80 16.64 19.60
CA ARG A 109 52.69 15.63 20.18
C ARG A 109 53.64 15.06 19.13
N SER A 110 54.91 14.85 19.51
CA SER A 110 55.97 14.43 18.58
C SER A 110 55.99 12.93 18.27
N ASP A 111 55.29 12.13 19.07
CA ASP A 111 55.21 10.67 18.97
C ASP A 111 53.88 10.18 18.37
N ALA A 112 53.03 11.09 17.88
CA ALA A 112 51.84 10.72 17.11
C ALA A 112 52.23 10.05 15.79
N MET A 113 51.43 9.09 15.34
CA MET A 113 51.69 8.31 14.13
C MET A 113 50.40 8.13 13.33
N VAL A 114 50.50 8.26 12.00
CA VAL A 114 49.46 7.81 11.08
C VAL A 114 49.72 6.36 10.70
N LEU A 115 48.82 5.46 11.07
CA LEU A 115 48.89 4.03 10.78
C LEU A 115 48.10 3.72 9.51
N THR A 116 48.77 3.18 8.49
CA THR A 116 48.10 2.74 7.26
C THR A 116 48.97 1.75 6.47
N HIS A 117 48.41 1.19 5.40
CA HIS A 117 49.08 0.27 4.48
C HIS A 117 50.11 0.99 3.59
N TRP A 118 51.20 0.32 3.17
CA TRP A 118 52.28 0.94 2.41
C TRP A 118 51.81 1.64 1.11
N ARG A 119 50.77 1.09 0.46
CA ARG A 119 50.15 1.67 -0.74
C ARG A 119 49.45 3.00 -0.45
N ALA A 120 48.76 3.12 0.69
CA ALA A 120 48.14 4.37 1.09
C ALA A 120 49.21 5.40 1.48
N ILE A 121 50.29 5.00 2.18
CA ILE A 121 51.43 5.91 2.47
C ILE A 121 51.98 6.55 1.19
N ALA A 122 52.10 5.77 0.11
CA ALA A 122 52.60 6.27 -1.17
C ALA A 122 51.77 7.42 -1.75
N LEU A 123 50.48 7.50 -1.39
CA LEU A 123 49.54 8.53 -1.82
C LEU A 123 49.42 9.65 -0.77
N LEU A 124 49.21 9.28 0.50
CA LEU A 124 48.97 10.21 1.60
C LEU A 124 50.17 11.08 1.94
N LYS A 125 51.40 10.65 1.61
CA LYS A 125 52.60 11.51 1.75
C LYS A 125 52.47 12.84 1.00
N HIS A 126 51.63 12.90 -0.05
CA HIS A 126 51.41 14.11 -0.84
C HIS A 126 50.59 15.17 -0.09
N TYR A 127 49.93 14.83 1.01
CA TYR A 127 49.36 15.82 1.94
C TYR A 127 50.44 16.62 2.70
N ASN A 128 51.69 16.17 2.69
CA ASN A 128 52.83 16.84 3.33
C ASN A 128 52.59 17.17 4.82
N VAL A 129 52.00 16.20 5.54
CA VAL A 129 51.79 16.27 7.00
C VAL A 129 53.11 16.07 7.76
N ARG A 130 53.22 16.65 8.96
CA ARG A 130 54.37 16.53 9.86
C ARG A 130 54.36 15.22 10.63
N ILE A 131 53.17 14.73 11.01
CA ILE A 131 52.99 13.44 11.67
C ILE A 131 53.51 12.33 10.74
N PRO A 132 54.46 11.51 11.19
CA PRO A 132 55.02 10.45 10.37
C PRO A 132 54.04 9.29 10.16
N PHE A 133 54.18 8.63 9.00
CA PHE A 133 53.43 7.41 8.67
C PHE A 133 54.17 6.17 9.16
N GLN A 134 53.42 5.26 9.80
CA GLN A 134 53.89 3.94 10.19
C GLN A 134 53.12 2.87 9.41
N CYS A 135 53.88 2.01 8.75
CA CYS A 135 53.38 0.90 7.92
C CYS A 135 52.92 -0.25 8.81
N ILE A 136 51.63 -0.58 8.78
CA ILE A 136 51.00 -1.62 9.63
C ILE A 136 51.58 -3.01 9.37
N GLU A 137 52.04 -3.28 8.16
CA GLU A 137 52.67 -4.53 7.75
C GLU A 137 54.01 -4.73 8.46
N LYS A 138 54.76 -3.64 8.68
CA LYS A 138 56.00 -3.65 9.48
C LYS A 138 55.73 -3.82 10.97
N MET A 139 54.50 -3.57 11.42
CA MET A 139 54.04 -3.81 12.80
C MET A 139 53.53 -5.24 13.00
N GLY A 140 53.55 -6.08 11.96
CA GLY A 140 52.99 -7.43 12.02
C GLY A 140 51.47 -7.44 12.10
N TRP A 141 50.80 -6.46 11.46
CA TRP A 141 49.33 -6.36 11.40
C TRP A 141 48.66 -6.24 12.77
N ARG A 142 49.37 -5.66 13.74
CA ARG A 142 48.88 -5.49 15.11
C ARG A 142 49.42 -4.22 15.72
N LEU A 143 48.61 -3.56 16.55
CA LEU A 143 49.01 -2.52 17.48
C LEU A 143 48.69 -2.98 18.91
N ASP A 144 49.69 -2.96 19.79
CA ASP A 144 49.53 -3.26 21.20
C ASP A 144 49.83 -1.98 22.00
N THR A 145 48.81 -1.47 22.68
CA THR A 145 48.88 -0.24 23.49
C THR A 145 48.98 -0.55 24.99
N GLY A 146 49.18 -1.82 25.36
CA GLY A 146 49.15 -2.31 26.73
C GLY A 146 47.73 -2.52 27.26
N ALA A 147 46.84 -1.53 27.13
CA ALA A 147 45.45 -1.64 27.57
C ALA A 147 44.52 -2.24 26.49
N ARG A 148 44.83 -1.99 25.21
CA ARG A 148 44.07 -2.53 24.07
C ARG A 148 44.98 -3.18 23.05
N ARG A 149 44.45 -4.23 22.41
CA ARG A 149 45.09 -4.94 21.31
C ARG A 149 44.24 -4.78 20.07
N ILE A 150 44.81 -4.13 19.07
CA ILE A 150 44.16 -3.85 17.79
C ILE A 150 44.78 -4.75 16.72
N GLN A 151 43.93 -5.47 16.00
CA GLN A 151 44.32 -6.29 14.84
C GLN A 151 43.96 -5.56 13.55
N PHE A 152 44.85 -5.63 12.55
CA PHE A 152 44.61 -5.10 11.21
C PHE A 152 44.36 -6.24 10.24
N ILE A 153 43.16 -6.32 9.66
CA ILE A 153 42.77 -7.42 8.78
C ILE A 153 42.85 -6.95 7.34
N PHE A 154 43.78 -7.53 6.60
CA PHE A 154 44.01 -7.15 5.21
C PHE A 154 42.88 -7.60 4.28
N THR A 155 42.12 -6.63 3.76
CA THR A 155 40.98 -6.81 2.85
C THR A 155 41.30 -6.16 1.49
N PRO A 156 42.30 -6.69 0.75
CA PRO A 156 42.78 -6.05 -0.46
C PRO A 156 41.68 -5.94 -1.51
N TYR A 157 41.65 -4.79 -2.17
CA TYR A 157 40.70 -4.45 -3.21
C TYR A 157 39.25 -4.33 -2.74
N LEU A 158 38.99 -4.13 -1.43
CA LEU A 158 37.66 -3.83 -0.89
C LEU A 158 37.59 -2.40 -0.34
N HIS A 159 37.51 -1.36 -1.18
CA HIS A 159 37.68 -1.37 -2.64
C HIS A 159 39.12 -1.04 -3.09
N PHE A 160 39.97 -0.54 -2.19
CA PHE A 160 41.35 -0.17 -2.49
C PHE A 160 42.32 -1.37 -2.39
N PRO A 161 43.30 -1.55 -3.30
CA PRO A 161 44.30 -2.63 -3.23
C PRO A 161 45.08 -2.76 -1.91
N GLY A 162 45.13 -1.69 -1.10
CA GLY A 162 45.73 -1.67 0.23
C GLY A 162 44.74 -1.54 1.38
N ALA A 163 43.43 -1.73 1.14
CA ALA A 163 42.40 -1.61 2.17
C ALA A 163 42.56 -2.67 3.27
N PHE A 164 42.17 -2.30 4.49
CA PHE A 164 42.15 -3.18 5.65
C PHE A 164 41.02 -2.80 6.60
N CYS A 165 40.59 -3.75 7.42
CA CYS A 165 39.70 -3.52 8.57
C CYS A 165 40.49 -3.44 9.88
N THR A 166 39.96 -2.74 10.87
CA THR A 166 40.55 -2.64 12.21
C THR A 166 39.65 -3.36 13.21
N PHE A 167 40.18 -4.31 13.97
CA PHE A 167 39.43 -5.07 14.97
C PHE A 167 40.01 -4.83 16.37
N ASP A 168 39.16 -4.47 17.32
CA ASP A 168 39.53 -4.30 18.73
C ASP A 168 39.18 -5.56 19.54
N ASP A 169 40.21 -6.27 20.02
CA ASP A 169 40.05 -7.57 20.71
C ASP A 169 39.20 -7.47 21.98
N GLN A 170 39.24 -6.31 22.65
CA GLN A 170 38.57 -6.09 23.92
C GLN A 170 37.06 -5.90 23.73
N SER A 171 36.64 -5.05 22.78
CA SER A 171 35.22 -4.78 22.55
C SER A 171 34.55 -5.77 21.60
N GLY A 172 35.32 -6.40 20.70
CA GLY A 172 34.78 -7.20 19.60
C GLY A 172 34.20 -6.35 18.46
N ILE A 173 34.50 -5.05 18.42
CA ILE A 173 34.07 -4.15 17.33
C ILE A 173 35.02 -4.28 16.15
N LEU A 174 34.44 -4.47 14.96
CA LEU A 174 35.13 -4.37 13.68
C LEU A 174 34.85 -2.98 13.08
N PHE A 175 35.87 -2.13 13.03
CA PHE A 175 35.84 -0.91 12.22
C PHE A 175 36.17 -1.27 10.78
N SER A 176 35.16 -1.32 9.93
CA SER A 176 35.24 -1.97 8.63
C SER A 176 35.50 -1.01 7.47
N SER A 177 35.63 0.29 7.73
CA SER A 177 35.78 1.31 6.69
C SER A 177 34.65 1.16 5.65
N ASP A 178 34.96 1.11 4.36
CA ASP A 178 33.99 0.94 3.27
C ASP A 178 33.26 -0.40 3.32
N LEU A 179 33.92 -1.46 3.81
CA LEU A 179 33.29 -2.77 3.87
C LEU A 179 32.13 -2.69 4.86
N PHE A 180 30.98 -3.27 4.48
CA PHE A 180 29.69 -3.09 5.15
C PHE A 180 29.08 -1.67 5.07
N GLY A 181 29.67 -0.78 4.26
CA GLY A 181 29.10 0.53 3.93
C GLY A 181 27.80 0.45 3.12
N GLY A 182 27.03 1.54 3.12
CA GLY A 182 25.74 1.60 2.43
C GLY A 182 25.25 3.00 2.14
N PHE A 183 24.25 3.11 1.26
CA PHE A 183 23.56 4.35 0.95
C PHE A 183 22.22 4.42 1.71
N THR A 184 22.05 5.43 2.56
CA THR A 184 20.88 5.58 3.43
C THR A 184 20.14 6.89 3.15
N GLU A 185 18.95 6.84 2.53
CA GLU A 185 18.14 8.05 2.26
C GLU A 185 17.63 8.71 3.56
N GLN A 186 17.34 7.90 4.58
CA GLN A 186 17.00 8.37 5.92
C GLN A 186 18.11 7.96 6.87
N TRP A 187 18.78 8.93 7.46
CA TRP A 187 19.91 8.68 8.35
C TRP A 187 19.44 8.07 9.67
N GLN A 188 20.07 6.95 10.03
CA GLN A 188 20.03 6.36 11.36
C GLN A 188 21.41 5.81 11.69
N LEU A 189 21.90 6.05 12.90
CA LEU A 189 23.23 5.57 13.29
C LEU A 189 23.31 4.04 13.37
N PHE A 190 22.23 3.36 13.78
CA PHE A 190 22.18 1.90 13.94
C PHE A 190 21.19 1.26 12.97
N ALA A 191 21.59 0.13 12.39
CA ALA A 191 20.70 -0.73 11.62
C ALA A 191 19.66 -1.39 12.55
N GLN A 192 18.38 -1.27 12.18
CA GLN A 192 17.26 -1.75 13.00
C GLN A 192 16.98 -3.24 12.79
N ASP A 193 17.05 -3.69 11.54
CA ASP A 193 16.69 -5.05 11.15
C ASP A 193 17.40 -5.50 9.85
N GLU A 194 17.12 -6.73 9.42
CA GLU A 194 17.68 -7.37 8.23
C GLU A 194 17.43 -6.58 6.92
N SER A 195 16.41 -5.72 6.87
CA SER A 195 16.11 -4.91 5.68
C SER A 195 17.20 -3.89 5.37
N TYR A 196 18.06 -3.55 6.34
CA TYR A 196 19.21 -2.68 6.13
C TYR A 196 20.19 -3.20 5.07
N PHE A 197 20.20 -4.52 4.80
CA PHE A 197 21.00 -5.09 3.71
C PHE A 197 20.72 -4.42 2.36
N GLU A 198 19.48 -3.96 2.13
CA GLU A 198 19.10 -3.27 0.90
C GLU A 198 19.80 -1.91 0.71
N ALA A 199 20.24 -1.27 1.80
CA ALA A 199 21.04 -0.04 1.77
C ALA A 199 22.52 -0.33 1.47
N MET A 200 23.04 -1.46 1.97
CA MET A 200 24.42 -1.90 1.75
C MET A 200 24.66 -2.46 0.36
N ARG A 201 23.69 -3.23 -0.17
CA ARG A 201 23.79 -3.92 -1.46
C ARG A 201 24.29 -3.02 -2.60
N PRO A 202 23.65 -1.86 -2.90
CA PRO A 202 24.08 -1.03 -4.03
C PRO A 202 25.51 -0.51 -3.87
N PHE A 203 25.95 -0.19 -2.65
CA PHE A 203 27.33 0.22 -2.39
C PHE A 203 28.31 -0.89 -2.78
N HIS A 204 28.06 -2.11 -2.31
CA HIS A 204 28.95 -3.24 -2.57
C HIS A 204 28.94 -3.68 -4.04
N GLU A 205 27.77 -3.67 -4.70
CA GLU A 205 27.65 -3.99 -6.14
C GLU A 205 28.54 -3.10 -7.01
N HIS A 206 28.68 -1.83 -6.65
CA HIS A 206 29.39 -0.82 -7.45
C HIS A 206 30.86 -0.63 -7.05
N TYR A 207 31.17 -0.66 -5.75
CA TYR A 207 32.52 -0.40 -5.25
C TYR A 207 33.37 -1.67 -5.18
N MET A 208 32.77 -2.84 -4.92
CA MET A 208 33.55 -4.07 -4.77
C MET A 208 33.86 -4.68 -6.15
N PRO A 209 35.12 -5.08 -6.41
CA PRO A 209 35.62 -5.37 -7.76
C PRO A 209 35.18 -6.72 -8.33
N SER A 210 34.85 -7.70 -7.48
CA SER A 210 34.23 -8.97 -7.85
C SER A 210 33.69 -9.71 -6.62
N GLN A 211 32.69 -10.58 -6.83
CA GLN A 211 32.17 -11.48 -5.79
C GLN A 211 33.30 -12.31 -5.16
N THR A 212 34.22 -12.86 -5.96
CA THR A 212 35.34 -13.67 -5.47
C THR A 212 36.23 -12.89 -4.50
N ILE A 213 36.57 -11.64 -4.82
CA ILE A 213 37.41 -10.80 -3.96
C ILE A 213 36.65 -10.43 -2.69
N LEU A 214 35.36 -10.09 -2.79
CA LEU A 214 34.51 -9.81 -1.64
C LEU A 214 34.42 -11.01 -0.71
N PHE A 215 34.12 -12.19 -1.25
CA PHE A 215 34.06 -13.45 -0.53
C PHE A 215 35.37 -13.76 0.20
N ASP A 216 36.51 -13.65 -0.49
CA ASP A 216 37.83 -13.87 0.10
C ASP A 216 38.14 -12.87 1.23
N GLY A 217 37.71 -11.62 1.11
CA GLY A 217 37.82 -10.62 2.18
C GLY A 217 36.97 -10.97 3.39
N LEU A 218 35.72 -11.35 3.18
CA LEU A 218 34.78 -11.76 4.24
C LEU A 218 35.25 -13.03 4.95
N LEU A 219 35.85 -13.99 4.24
CA LEU A 219 36.42 -15.20 4.84
C LEU A 219 37.52 -14.89 5.86
N LYS A 220 38.29 -13.82 5.67
CA LYS A 220 39.32 -13.39 6.63
C LYS A 220 38.74 -12.84 7.92
N LEU A 221 37.49 -12.37 7.89
CA LEU A 221 36.77 -11.86 9.06
C LEU A 221 36.10 -12.98 9.86
N SER A 222 35.75 -14.10 9.21
CA SER A 222 35.06 -15.26 9.81
C SER A 222 35.67 -15.80 11.13
N PRO A 223 37.01 -15.83 11.33
CA PRO A 223 37.59 -16.30 12.58
C PRO A 223 37.44 -15.34 13.78
N LEU A 224 37.04 -14.09 13.54
CA LEU A 224 36.99 -13.06 14.57
C LEU A 224 35.66 -13.11 15.34
N PRO A 225 35.67 -12.92 16.68
CA PRO A 225 34.45 -12.83 17.47
C PRO A 225 33.83 -11.43 17.35
N ILE A 226 33.30 -11.11 16.17
CA ILE A 226 32.71 -9.80 15.88
C ILE A 226 31.36 -9.65 16.60
N ARG A 227 31.27 -8.66 17.50
CA ARG A 227 30.05 -8.28 18.22
C ARG A 227 29.35 -7.07 17.62
N MET A 228 30.05 -6.28 16.82
CA MET A 228 29.49 -5.11 16.14
C MET A 228 30.36 -4.78 14.95
N ILE A 229 29.74 -4.34 13.86
CA ILE A 229 30.46 -3.76 12.72
C ILE A 229 30.17 -2.26 12.67
N ALA A 230 31.23 -1.47 12.71
CA ALA A 230 31.23 -0.02 12.65
C ALA A 230 31.82 0.42 11.30
N PRO A 231 30.99 0.51 10.24
CA PRO A 231 31.45 0.94 8.93
C PRO A 231 31.72 2.45 8.91
N GLN A 232 32.51 2.92 7.95
CA GLN A 232 32.72 4.35 7.73
C GLN A 232 31.55 4.98 6.94
N HIS A 233 30.71 4.17 6.28
CA HIS A 233 29.45 4.60 5.66
C HIS A 233 28.21 3.85 6.17
N GLY A 234 27.04 4.50 6.10
CA GLY A 234 25.74 3.87 6.38
C GLY A 234 25.40 3.82 7.88
N SER A 235 25.03 2.66 8.40
CA SER A 235 24.65 2.43 9.80
C SER A 235 25.53 1.37 10.45
N ILE A 236 25.80 1.54 11.74
CA ILE A 236 26.44 0.56 12.61
C ILE A 236 25.56 -0.69 12.69
N ILE A 237 26.17 -1.86 12.51
CA ILE A 237 25.50 -3.16 12.50
C ILE A 237 25.64 -3.78 13.90
N PRO A 238 24.55 -3.89 14.67
CA PRO A 238 24.55 -4.52 16.00
C PRO A 238 24.75 -6.03 15.93
N GLU A 239 25.16 -6.64 17.04
CA GLU A 239 25.54 -8.06 17.17
C GLU A 239 24.55 -9.02 16.50
N HIS A 240 23.25 -8.82 16.74
CA HIS A 240 22.19 -9.68 16.23
C HIS A 240 22.05 -9.67 14.71
N LEU A 241 22.60 -8.67 14.01
CA LEU A 241 22.58 -8.57 12.54
C LEU A 241 23.92 -8.93 11.89
N VAL A 242 25.03 -8.97 12.65
CA VAL A 242 26.39 -9.17 12.12
C VAL A 242 26.47 -10.44 11.25
N GLN A 243 26.01 -11.57 11.78
CA GLN A 243 26.08 -12.84 11.06
C GLN A 243 25.23 -12.82 9.78
N PHE A 244 24.01 -12.27 9.85
CA PHE A 244 23.12 -12.15 8.69
C PHE A 244 23.77 -11.32 7.57
N MET A 245 24.34 -10.16 7.92
CA MET A 245 24.95 -9.25 6.94
C MET A 245 26.19 -9.88 6.29
N ILE A 246 27.03 -10.56 7.05
CA ILE A 246 28.20 -11.27 6.53
C ILE A 246 27.78 -12.37 5.54
N GLU A 247 26.83 -13.22 5.90
CA GLU A 247 26.40 -14.32 5.02
C GLU A 247 25.74 -13.77 3.75
N ARG A 248 24.92 -12.73 3.84
CA ARG A 248 24.29 -12.13 2.65
C ARG A 248 25.28 -11.46 1.70
N LEU A 249 26.36 -10.86 2.21
CA LEU A 249 27.40 -10.28 1.36
C LEU A 249 28.30 -11.32 0.69
N LYS A 250 28.50 -12.51 1.28
CA LYS A 250 29.27 -13.59 0.65
C LYS A 250 28.66 -14.04 -0.67
N ASP A 251 27.33 -14.05 -0.74
CA ASP A 251 26.57 -14.47 -1.91
C ASP A 251 26.29 -13.31 -2.90
N LEU A 252 26.82 -12.11 -2.66
CA LEU A 252 26.53 -10.94 -3.49
C LEU A 252 27.33 -10.94 -4.80
N ASP A 253 26.63 -10.89 -5.93
CA ASP A 253 27.23 -10.63 -7.23
C ASP A 253 27.63 -9.15 -7.36
N CYS A 254 28.92 -8.85 -7.54
CA CYS A 254 29.44 -7.48 -7.66
C CYS A 254 30.61 -7.38 -8.66
N GLY A 255 30.96 -6.16 -9.10
CA GLY A 255 32.22 -5.88 -9.80
C GLY A 255 32.23 -5.78 -11.33
N LEU A 256 33.42 -5.86 -11.94
CA LEU A 256 33.68 -5.59 -13.38
C LEU A 256 32.86 -6.46 -14.35
N PHE A 257 32.49 -7.69 -13.95
CA PHE A 257 31.61 -8.56 -14.74
C PHE A 257 30.14 -8.13 -14.67
N SER A 258 29.72 -7.49 -13.58
CA SER A 258 28.44 -6.78 -13.53
C SER A 258 28.50 -5.54 -14.44
N LEU A 259 29.54 -4.71 -14.33
CA LEU A 259 29.70 -3.46 -15.12
C LEU A 259 29.72 -3.65 -16.65
N ALA A 260 30.24 -4.78 -17.15
CA ALA A 260 30.19 -5.13 -18.58
C ALA A 260 28.77 -5.42 -19.08
N GLN A 261 27.83 -5.71 -18.19
CA GLN A 261 26.40 -5.87 -18.46
C GLN A 261 25.54 -4.68 -17.99
N SER A 262 26.04 -3.80 -17.10
CA SER A 262 25.13 -3.11 -16.17
C SER A 262 25.11 -1.57 -16.09
N SER A 263 25.88 -0.81 -16.87
CA SER A 263 25.90 0.67 -16.64
C SER A 263 24.57 1.37 -16.98
N THR A 264 23.80 0.91 -17.97
CA THR A 264 22.42 1.35 -18.21
C THR A 264 21.38 0.51 -17.48
N ASP A 265 21.69 -0.76 -17.24
CA ASP A 265 20.72 -1.76 -16.82
C ASP A 265 20.53 -1.76 -15.30
N VAL A 266 21.58 -1.46 -14.50
CA VAL A 266 21.44 -1.31 -13.03
C VAL A 266 20.77 -0.01 -12.64
N GLN A 267 21.01 1.10 -13.36
CA GLN A 267 20.21 2.31 -13.17
C GLN A 267 18.75 2.08 -13.54
N ARG A 268 18.49 1.31 -14.60
CA ARG A 268 17.12 0.90 -14.97
C ARG A 268 16.49 0.00 -13.91
N LEU A 269 17.18 -1.03 -13.44
CA LEU A 269 16.71 -1.97 -12.41
C LEU A 269 16.48 -1.27 -11.06
N SER A 270 17.38 -0.39 -10.63
CA SER A 270 17.23 0.41 -9.42
C SER A 270 16.03 1.34 -9.51
N ARG A 271 15.86 2.03 -10.66
CA ARG A 271 14.64 2.81 -10.93
C ARG A 271 13.41 1.91 -10.90
N LEU A 272 13.43 0.75 -11.55
CA LEU A 272 12.30 -0.19 -11.60
C LEU A 272 11.93 -0.72 -10.21
N ASN A 273 12.91 -0.99 -9.34
CA ASN A 273 12.69 -1.36 -7.94
C ASN A 273 12.15 -0.19 -7.10
N LEU A 274 12.64 1.03 -7.30
CA LEU A 274 12.09 2.22 -6.64
C LEU A 274 10.63 2.46 -7.07
N LEU A 275 10.34 2.29 -8.36
CA LEU A 275 8.98 2.34 -8.90
C LEU A 275 8.10 1.28 -8.27
N LEU A 276 8.59 0.04 -8.15
CA LEU A 276 7.89 -1.06 -7.50
C LEU A 276 7.56 -0.73 -6.05
N ARG A 277 8.52 -0.20 -5.28
CA ARG A 277 8.30 0.23 -3.88
C ARG A 277 7.27 1.36 -3.78
N LYS A 278 7.35 2.38 -4.64
CA LYS A 278 6.39 3.48 -4.68
C LYS A 278 4.99 2.97 -5.05
N PHE A 279 4.90 2.09 -6.05
CA PHE A 279 3.66 1.43 -6.45
C PHE A 279 3.06 0.62 -5.30
N PHE A 280 3.84 -0.20 -4.59
CA PHE A 280 3.36 -0.96 -3.42
C PHE A 280 2.85 -0.06 -2.31
N LYS A 281 3.58 1.03 -2.01
CA LYS A 281 3.14 2.02 -1.04
C LYS A 281 1.78 2.60 -1.45
N ASP A 282 1.65 3.03 -2.70
CA ASP A 282 0.39 3.59 -3.19
C ASP A 282 -0.73 2.54 -3.21
N LEU A 283 -0.46 1.26 -3.48
CA LEU A 283 -1.44 0.17 -3.45
C LEU A 283 -2.07 -0.03 -2.05
N VAL A 284 -1.28 0.25 -1.00
CA VAL A 284 -1.70 0.15 0.41
C VAL A 284 -2.46 1.39 0.86
N PHE A 285 -2.03 2.59 0.44
CA PHE A 285 -2.60 3.85 0.93
C PHE A 285 -3.73 4.41 0.06
N VAL A 286 -3.77 4.09 -1.24
CA VAL A 286 -4.74 4.63 -2.19
C VAL A 286 -5.98 3.72 -2.28
N ARG A 287 -7.15 4.33 -2.10
CA ARG A 287 -8.43 3.60 -2.06
C ARG A 287 -8.96 3.20 -3.43
N GLU A 288 -8.70 4.01 -4.47
CA GLU A 288 -9.24 3.80 -5.81
C GLU A 288 -8.22 3.12 -6.74
N PHE A 289 -8.61 2.02 -7.38
CA PHE A 289 -7.75 1.28 -8.32
C PHE A 289 -7.32 2.13 -9.51
N ARG A 290 -8.13 3.12 -9.92
CA ARG A 290 -7.79 4.07 -10.97
C ARG A 290 -6.48 4.81 -10.69
N SER A 291 -6.35 5.39 -9.51
CA SER A 291 -5.17 6.16 -9.14
C SER A 291 -3.92 5.28 -9.11
N VAL A 292 -4.08 3.99 -8.78
CA VAL A 292 -3.00 3.00 -8.87
C VAL A 292 -2.55 2.82 -10.34
N LEU A 293 -3.48 2.76 -11.29
CA LEU A 293 -3.16 2.64 -12.72
C LEU A 293 -2.56 3.91 -13.33
N GLU A 294 -3.07 5.08 -12.94
CA GLU A 294 -2.54 6.38 -13.39
C GLU A 294 -1.09 6.57 -12.92
N THR A 295 -0.84 6.31 -11.63
CA THR A 295 0.52 6.32 -11.09
C THR A 295 1.38 5.28 -11.79
N LEU A 296 0.89 4.06 -11.98
CA LEU A 296 1.66 3.02 -12.63
C LEU A 296 2.04 3.39 -14.07
N ALA A 297 1.11 3.93 -14.85
CA ALA A 297 1.39 4.37 -16.21
C ALA A 297 2.34 5.55 -16.26
N GLN A 298 2.21 6.52 -15.34
CA GLN A 298 3.14 7.64 -15.23
C GLN A 298 4.56 7.15 -14.93
N LEU A 299 4.69 6.22 -13.98
CA LEU A 299 5.97 5.65 -13.58
C LEU A 299 6.57 4.78 -14.71
N ALA A 300 5.77 3.92 -15.34
CA ALA A 300 6.20 3.09 -16.47
C ALA A 300 6.61 3.95 -17.69
N GLY A 301 5.92 5.07 -17.95
CA GLY A 301 6.26 6.00 -19.03
C GLY A 301 7.60 6.71 -18.85
N GLN A 302 8.19 6.73 -17.65
CA GLN A 302 9.54 7.25 -17.42
C GLN A 302 10.65 6.28 -17.87
N LEU A 303 10.33 4.98 -17.98
CA LEU A 303 11.29 3.93 -18.31
C LEU A 303 11.05 3.31 -19.69
N LEU A 304 9.79 3.20 -20.09
CA LEU A 304 9.35 2.58 -21.33
C LEU A 304 8.75 3.62 -22.28
N PRO A 305 8.86 3.43 -23.61
CA PRO A 305 8.20 4.29 -24.60
C PRO A 305 6.69 4.00 -24.64
N LEU A 306 6.02 4.19 -23.51
CA LEU A 306 4.63 3.85 -23.27
C LEU A 306 3.71 4.83 -24.03
N VAL A 307 2.74 4.27 -24.73
CA VAL A 307 1.67 5.00 -25.44
C VAL A 307 0.34 4.83 -24.72
N GLY A 308 0.15 3.72 -24.02
CA GLY A 308 -1.03 3.49 -23.20
C GLY A 308 -0.92 2.25 -22.33
N LEU A 309 -1.73 2.19 -21.29
CA LEU A 309 -1.87 1.05 -20.39
C LEU A 309 -3.35 0.67 -20.27
N ASP A 310 -3.67 -0.58 -20.59
CA ASP A 310 -5.00 -1.15 -20.34
C ASP A 310 -4.89 -2.40 -19.48
N ILE A 311 -5.95 -2.66 -18.70
CA ILE A 311 -6.16 -3.94 -18.03
C ILE A 311 -7.44 -4.57 -18.56
N HIS A 312 -7.32 -5.79 -19.06
CA HIS A 312 -8.45 -6.64 -19.41
C HIS A 312 -8.62 -7.71 -18.34
N TRP A 313 -9.84 -7.94 -17.87
CA TRP A 313 -10.14 -9.03 -16.94
C TRP A 313 -11.33 -9.85 -17.41
N GLN A 314 -11.16 -11.16 -17.41
CA GLN A 314 -12.16 -12.12 -17.83
C GLN A 314 -13.06 -12.49 -16.64
N LEU A 315 -14.34 -12.14 -16.73
CA LEU A 315 -15.36 -12.59 -15.77
C LEU A 315 -15.81 -14.01 -16.13
N ASP A 316 -16.25 -14.20 -17.38
CA ASP A 316 -16.74 -15.47 -17.95
C ASP A 316 -16.21 -15.65 -19.39
N GLU A 317 -16.65 -16.69 -20.14
CA GLU A 317 -16.18 -16.93 -21.53
C GLU A 317 -16.50 -15.78 -22.50
N GLU A 318 -17.57 -15.04 -22.25
CA GLU A 318 -18.04 -13.96 -23.13
C GLU A 318 -17.97 -12.56 -22.50
N GLU A 319 -17.82 -12.45 -21.17
CA GLU A 319 -17.83 -11.18 -20.45
C GLU A 319 -16.42 -10.77 -19.96
N PHE A 320 -16.03 -9.55 -20.32
CA PHE A 320 -14.76 -8.95 -19.92
C PHE A 320 -14.95 -7.55 -19.35
N LEU A 321 -14.12 -7.21 -18.36
CA LEU A 321 -13.93 -5.86 -17.85
C LEU A 321 -12.68 -5.25 -18.47
N LEU A 322 -12.77 -3.95 -18.78
CA LEU A 322 -11.67 -3.16 -19.32
C LEU A 322 -11.45 -1.92 -18.45
N TRP A 323 -10.22 -1.72 -18.00
CA TRP A 323 -9.73 -0.45 -17.50
C TRP A 323 -8.75 0.13 -18.52
N SER A 324 -9.02 1.34 -19.00
CA SER A 324 -8.20 2.03 -19.99
C SER A 324 -7.96 3.48 -19.58
N GLN A 325 -6.82 4.04 -19.97
CA GLN A 325 -6.49 5.44 -19.74
C GLN A 325 -7.38 6.41 -20.54
N GLU A 326 -7.84 6.04 -21.72
CA GLU A 326 -8.51 6.96 -22.66
C GLU A 326 -10.03 7.10 -22.41
N ASN A 327 -10.70 6.01 -22.01
CA ASN A 327 -12.16 5.96 -22.04
C ASN A 327 -12.85 6.21 -20.70
N HIS A 328 -12.07 6.51 -19.65
CA HIS A 328 -12.56 6.47 -18.26
C HIS A 328 -13.23 5.11 -17.94
N TYR A 329 -13.58 4.91 -16.68
CA TYR A 329 -14.19 3.67 -16.19
C TYR A 329 -15.42 3.24 -17.03
N GLN A 330 -15.70 1.93 -17.04
CA GLN A 330 -16.90 1.26 -17.59
C GLN A 330 -16.95 0.97 -19.11
N ARG A 331 -16.64 -0.28 -19.44
CA ARG A 331 -17.60 -1.09 -20.20
C ARG A 331 -17.41 -2.57 -19.86
N ARG A 332 -18.49 -3.29 -19.54
CA ARG A 332 -18.56 -4.70 -19.89
C ARG A 332 -18.41 -4.75 -21.40
N GLN A 333 -17.26 -5.21 -21.87
CA GLN A 333 -17.04 -5.36 -23.29
C GLN A 333 -17.49 -6.77 -23.67
N THR A 334 -18.18 -6.90 -24.81
CA THR A 334 -18.16 -8.16 -25.53
C THR A 334 -16.70 -8.47 -25.86
N LYS A 335 -16.31 -9.73 -25.69
CA LYS A 335 -15.00 -10.34 -25.99
C LYS A 335 -13.99 -9.42 -26.73
N PRO A 336 -12.79 -9.16 -26.15
CA PRO A 336 -11.75 -8.33 -26.75
C PRO A 336 -11.40 -8.74 -28.18
N CYS A 337 -10.65 -7.89 -28.87
CA CYS A 337 -10.15 -8.17 -30.21
C CYS A 337 -9.35 -9.50 -30.25
N ALA A 338 -9.19 -10.09 -31.45
CA ALA A 338 -8.64 -11.43 -31.59
C ALA A 338 -7.23 -11.55 -31.00
N ASP A 339 -6.42 -10.51 -31.14
CA ASP A 339 -5.05 -10.43 -30.60
C ASP A 339 -5.06 -10.50 -29.06
N VAL A 340 -5.90 -9.69 -28.41
CA VAL A 340 -6.01 -9.66 -26.94
C VAL A 340 -6.61 -10.96 -26.40
N THR A 341 -7.62 -11.52 -27.08
CA THR A 341 -8.22 -12.80 -26.70
C THR A 341 -7.20 -13.94 -26.75
N ALA A 342 -6.32 -13.96 -27.74
CA ALA A 342 -5.30 -14.99 -27.88
C ALA A 342 -4.30 -14.98 -26.71
N LEU A 343 -4.02 -13.80 -26.13
CA LEU A 343 -3.05 -13.62 -25.03
C LEU A 343 -3.52 -14.20 -23.68
N PHE A 344 -4.82 -14.47 -23.51
CA PHE A 344 -5.35 -15.20 -22.35
C PHE A 344 -5.02 -16.70 -22.40
N ARG A 345 -4.72 -17.25 -23.59
CA ARG A 345 -4.29 -18.64 -23.75
C ARG A 345 -2.77 -18.69 -23.56
N GLN A 346 -2.28 -19.64 -22.75
CA GLN A 346 -0.83 -19.79 -22.55
C GLN A 346 -0.15 -20.02 -23.91
N PRO A 347 0.85 -19.20 -24.30
CA PRO A 347 1.58 -19.45 -25.53
C PRO A 347 2.35 -20.78 -25.41
N ASP A 348 2.33 -21.55 -26.49
CA ASP A 348 3.07 -22.81 -26.64
C ASP A 348 4.55 -22.62 -26.26
N GLN A 349 5.12 -23.65 -25.60
CA GLN A 349 6.43 -23.66 -24.94
C GLN A 349 7.67 -23.52 -25.86
N GLY A 350 7.63 -22.65 -26.87
CA GLY A 350 8.55 -22.70 -28.02
C GLY A 350 9.30 -21.44 -28.43
N SER A 351 9.25 -20.32 -27.70
CA SER A 351 10.05 -19.14 -28.08
C SER A 351 10.61 -18.36 -26.88
N ASP A 352 11.82 -17.82 -27.07
CA ASP A 352 12.75 -17.14 -26.14
C ASP A 352 12.20 -15.96 -25.29
N TRP A 353 10.88 -15.73 -25.25
CA TRP A 353 10.26 -14.52 -24.72
C TRP A 353 9.46 -14.71 -23.42
N SER A 354 9.51 -15.89 -22.79
CA SER A 354 8.61 -16.26 -21.70
C SER A 354 9.31 -16.36 -20.34
N VAL A 355 9.52 -15.23 -19.69
CA VAL A 355 9.82 -15.22 -18.24
C VAL A 355 8.49 -15.25 -17.49
N ARG A 356 8.00 -16.46 -17.17
CA ARG A 356 7.02 -16.77 -16.11
C ARG A 356 5.77 -15.86 -15.95
N GLY A 357 5.27 -15.20 -17.00
CA GLY A 357 4.08 -14.34 -16.93
C GLY A 357 4.23 -12.96 -17.56
N VAL A 358 5.43 -12.62 -18.04
CA VAL A 358 5.72 -11.40 -18.81
C VAL A 358 5.98 -11.78 -20.26
N TYR A 359 5.32 -11.10 -21.20
CA TYR A 359 5.43 -11.38 -22.64
C TYR A 359 5.63 -10.10 -23.44
N LEU A 360 6.52 -10.16 -24.42
CA LEU A 360 6.64 -9.14 -25.46
C LEU A 360 5.97 -9.65 -26.73
N CYS A 361 5.03 -8.90 -27.27
CA CYS A 361 4.33 -9.27 -28.51
C CYS A 361 4.09 -8.05 -29.40
N TYR A 362 3.64 -8.31 -30.62
CA TYR A 362 3.17 -7.28 -31.55
C TYR A 362 1.66 -7.48 -31.76
N LEU A 363 0.87 -6.47 -31.45
CA LEU A 363 -0.58 -6.46 -31.67
C LEU A 363 -0.81 -6.07 -33.13
N VAL A 364 -1.19 -7.04 -33.96
CA VAL A 364 -1.30 -6.91 -35.42
C VAL A 364 -2.43 -5.96 -35.80
N GLN A 365 -3.58 -6.05 -35.12
CA GLN A 365 -4.73 -5.21 -35.39
C GLN A 365 -4.53 -3.75 -34.99
N GLU A 366 -3.59 -3.49 -34.08
CA GLU A 366 -3.29 -2.14 -33.57
C GLU A 366 -1.97 -1.57 -34.11
N GLU A 367 -1.19 -2.37 -34.84
CA GLU A 367 0.16 -2.04 -35.32
C GLU A 367 1.10 -1.51 -34.22
N LYS A 368 1.06 -2.12 -33.03
CA LYS A 368 1.83 -1.68 -31.86
C LYS A 368 2.60 -2.82 -31.20
N SER A 369 3.79 -2.51 -30.68
CA SER A 369 4.48 -3.40 -29.74
C SER A 369 3.80 -3.34 -28.37
N ALA A 370 3.70 -4.48 -27.69
CA ALA A 370 3.09 -4.57 -26.37
C ALA A 370 3.93 -5.42 -25.41
N LEU A 371 4.01 -4.95 -24.16
CA LEU A 371 4.47 -5.72 -23.01
C LEU A 371 3.23 -6.15 -22.23
N VAL A 372 3.07 -7.45 -22.02
CA VAL A 372 1.88 -8.06 -21.42
C VAL A 372 2.27 -8.74 -20.13
N LEU A 373 1.60 -8.37 -19.04
CA LEU A 373 1.68 -9.05 -17.76
C LEU A 373 0.42 -9.89 -17.57
N HIS A 374 0.59 -11.18 -17.30
CA HIS A 374 -0.50 -12.05 -16.89
C HIS A 374 -0.91 -11.74 -15.46
N LEU A 375 -2.18 -11.42 -15.26
CA LEU A 375 -2.79 -11.27 -13.95
C LEU A 375 -3.47 -12.58 -13.58
N ARG A 376 -3.04 -13.15 -12.46
CA ARG A 376 -3.45 -14.49 -12.04
C ARG A 376 -4.39 -14.41 -10.86
N ASP A 377 -5.38 -15.29 -10.88
CA ASP A 377 -6.20 -15.52 -9.70
C ASP A 377 -5.40 -16.31 -8.66
N SER A 378 -5.48 -15.89 -7.40
CA SER A 378 -4.79 -16.52 -6.27
C SER A 378 -5.35 -17.91 -5.95
N GLU A 379 -6.62 -18.20 -6.27
CA GLU A 379 -7.23 -19.50 -5.97
C GLU A 379 -6.94 -20.56 -7.03
N SER A 380 -7.15 -20.23 -8.32
CA SER A 380 -6.97 -21.18 -9.42
C SER A 380 -5.56 -21.19 -10.04
N GLY A 381 -4.76 -20.13 -9.81
CA GLY A 381 -3.47 -19.90 -10.50
C GLY A 381 -3.61 -19.62 -12.01
N GLY A 382 -4.83 -19.65 -12.53
CA GLY A 382 -5.17 -19.37 -13.92
C GLY A 382 -5.03 -17.89 -14.25
N VAL A 383 -4.77 -17.60 -15.52
CA VAL A 383 -4.73 -16.22 -16.03
C VAL A 383 -6.16 -15.72 -16.15
N LYS A 384 -6.53 -14.76 -15.31
CA LYS A 384 -7.85 -14.12 -15.30
C LYS A 384 -7.81 -12.70 -15.83
N GLY A 385 -6.65 -12.07 -15.88
CA GLY A 385 -6.49 -10.75 -16.48
C GLY A 385 -5.18 -10.58 -17.23
N LEU A 386 -5.11 -9.50 -18.00
CA LEU A 386 -3.93 -9.07 -18.74
C LEU A 386 -3.74 -7.57 -18.47
N ALA A 387 -2.54 -7.18 -18.05
CA ALA A 387 -2.11 -5.79 -18.11
C ALA A 387 -1.27 -5.58 -19.38
N ILE A 388 -1.73 -4.71 -20.27
CA ILE A 388 -1.16 -4.51 -21.60
C ILE A 388 -0.58 -3.10 -21.67
N PHE A 389 0.75 -3.04 -21.67
CA PHE A 389 1.54 -1.83 -21.86
C PHE A 389 1.84 -1.68 -23.35
N ARG A 390 1.14 -0.77 -24.01
CA ARG A 390 1.34 -0.46 -25.43
C ARG A 390 2.51 0.47 -25.60
N MET A 391 3.41 0.12 -26.50
CA MET A 391 4.68 0.80 -26.69
C MET A 391 4.81 1.32 -28.12
N GLN A 392 5.49 2.47 -28.25
CA GLN A 392 5.73 3.12 -29.54
C GLN A 392 6.75 2.36 -30.40
N ARG A 393 7.60 1.53 -29.76
CA ARG A 393 8.59 0.66 -30.39
C ARG A 393 8.83 -0.57 -29.53
N ALA A 394 9.39 -1.62 -30.12
CA ALA A 394 9.82 -2.81 -29.39
C ALA A 394 10.91 -2.47 -28.37
N VAL A 395 10.89 -3.17 -27.24
CA VAL A 395 11.86 -3.05 -26.14
C VAL A 395 12.42 -4.42 -25.85
N VAL A 396 13.70 -4.49 -25.48
CA VAL A 396 14.34 -5.71 -24.97
C VAL A 396 14.25 -5.66 -23.46
N ILE A 397 13.75 -6.74 -22.86
CA ILE A 397 13.61 -6.90 -21.41
C ILE A 397 14.59 -7.98 -20.96
N THR A 398 15.43 -7.67 -19.99
CA THR A 398 16.36 -8.65 -19.41
C THR A 398 15.63 -9.65 -18.53
N GLN A 399 16.28 -10.77 -18.18
CA GLN A 399 15.68 -11.76 -17.30
C GLN A 399 15.35 -11.19 -15.91
N GLU A 400 16.20 -10.31 -15.39
CA GLU A 400 16.05 -9.63 -14.10
C GLU A 400 14.90 -8.61 -14.12
N GLU A 401 14.82 -7.79 -15.17
CA GLU A 401 13.68 -6.88 -15.39
C GLU A 401 12.37 -7.66 -15.49
N GLY A 402 12.38 -8.80 -16.19
CA GLY A 402 11.25 -9.71 -16.29
C GLY A 402 10.77 -10.24 -14.93
N GLN A 403 11.69 -10.55 -14.01
CA GLN A 403 11.32 -10.98 -12.65
C GLN A 403 10.65 -9.85 -11.85
N ILE A 404 11.16 -8.62 -11.95
CA ILE A 404 10.56 -7.47 -11.25
C ILE A 404 9.17 -7.15 -11.83
N LEU A 405 9.05 -7.15 -13.16
CA LEU A 405 7.77 -6.98 -13.85
C LEU A 405 6.76 -8.07 -13.47
N ASN A 406 7.22 -9.31 -13.27
CA ASN A 406 6.35 -10.39 -12.80
C ASN A 406 5.83 -10.14 -11.37
N ARG A 407 6.68 -9.69 -10.43
CA ARG A 407 6.24 -9.27 -9.08
C ARG A 407 5.24 -8.13 -9.14
N MET A 408 5.42 -7.21 -10.08
CA MET A 408 4.46 -6.13 -10.32
C MET A 408 3.12 -6.69 -10.84
N GLY A 409 3.15 -7.69 -11.72
CA GLY A 409 1.97 -8.43 -12.16
C GLY A 409 1.23 -9.12 -11.02
N GLU A 410 1.93 -9.74 -10.08
CA GLU A 410 1.34 -10.34 -8.87
C GLU A 410 0.62 -9.29 -8.01
N ALA A 411 1.29 -8.17 -7.72
CA ALA A 411 0.70 -7.06 -6.97
C ALA A 411 -0.53 -6.46 -7.66
N LEU A 412 -0.44 -6.28 -8.99
CA LEU A 412 -1.52 -5.76 -9.80
C LEU A 412 -2.70 -6.75 -9.88
N SER A 413 -2.43 -8.06 -9.82
CA SER A 413 -3.46 -9.11 -9.75
C SER A 413 -4.28 -8.98 -8.47
N VAL A 414 -3.63 -8.79 -7.33
CA VAL A 414 -4.30 -8.61 -6.03
C VAL A 414 -5.15 -7.34 -6.04
N ALA A 415 -4.62 -6.23 -6.57
CA ALA A 415 -5.35 -4.98 -6.63
C ALA A 415 -6.56 -5.03 -7.60
N ALA A 416 -6.39 -5.64 -8.78
CA ALA A 416 -7.49 -5.84 -9.72
C ALA A 416 -8.58 -6.74 -9.14
N MET A 417 -8.19 -7.84 -8.46
CA MET A 417 -9.13 -8.74 -7.79
C MET A 417 -9.95 -8.03 -6.71
N ARG A 418 -9.30 -7.18 -5.90
CA ARG A 418 -9.99 -6.35 -4.89
C ARG A 418 -11.05 -5.45 -5.52
N GLU A 419 -10.72 -4.79 -6.62
CA GLU A 419 -11.63 -3.91 -7.35
C GLU A 419 -12.83 -4.68 -7.93
N ILE A 420 -12.58 -5.86 -8.49
CA ILE A 420 -13.63 -6.71 -9.07
C ILE A 420 -14.57 -7.22 -7.99
N LEU A 421 -14.04 -7.65 -6.85
CA LEU A 421 -14.84 -8.08 -5.72
C LEU A 421 -15.72 -6.93 -5.22
N GLN A 422 -15.19 -5.71 -5.12
CA GLN A 422 -15.98 -4.53 -4.77
C GLN A 422 -17.10 -4.28 -5.79
N PHE A 423 -16.80 -4.31 -7.09
CA PHE A 423 -17.80 -4.15 -8.14
C PHE A 423 -18.91 -5.22 -8.08
N GLN A 424 -18.55 -6.48 -7.84
CA GLN A 424 -19.50 -7.58 -7.67
C GLN A 424 -20.38 -7.38 -6.42
N LEU A 425 -19.76 -7.03 -5.28
CA LEU A 425 -20.46 -6.75 -4.04
C LEU A 425 -21.43 -5.57 -4.18
N GLU A 426 -21.04 -4.51 -4.88
CA GLU A 426 -21.92 -3.37 -5.15
C GLU A 426 -23.09 -3.76 -6.05
N GLY A 427 -22.82 -4.54 -7.11
CA GLY A 427 -23.86 -5.08 -7.99
C GLY A 427 -24.82 -6.02 -7.27
N GLU A 428 -24.33 -6.87 -6.38
CA GLU A 428 -25.16 -7.71 -5.52
C GLU A 428 -25.94 -6.88 -4.52
N ARG A 429 -25.31 -5.92 -3.84
CA ARG A 429 -25.98 -5.00 -2.91
C ARG A 429 -27.11 -4.26 -3.61
N GLN A 430 -26.90 -3.80 -4.83
CA GLN A 430 -27.93 -3.15 -5.64
C GLN A 430 -29.08 -4.11 -5.95
N ARG A 431 -28.80 -5.34 -6.37
CA ARG A 431 -29.86 -6.36 -6.61
C ARG A 431 -30.60 -6.74 -5.33
N TYR A 432 -29.90 -6.88 -4.20
CA TYR A 432 -30.51 -7.14 -2.90
C TYR A 432 -31.36 -5.97 -2.44
N TYR A 433 -30.89 -4.73 -2.63
CA TYR A 433 -31.67 -3.53 -2.35
C TYR A 433 -32.93 -3.50 -3.23
N GLU A 434 -32.81 -3.68 -4.55
CA GLU A 434 -33.94 -3.74 -5.48
C GLU A 434 -34.98 -4.82 -5.11
N ARG A 435 -34.51 -6.01 -4.71
CA ARG A 435 -35.37 -7.11 -4.22
C ARG A 435 -35.97 -6.83 -2.85
N SER A 436 -35.33 -6.00 -2.03
CA SER A 436 -35.81 -5.65 -0.67
C SER A 436 -36.81 -4.49 -0.69
N ILE A 437 -36.76 -3.63 -1.72
CA ILE A 437 -37.64 -2.46 -1.82
C ILE A 437 -38.94 -2.73 -2.57
N ARG A 438 -39.08 -3.84 -3.31
CA ARG A 438 -40.30 -4.21 -4.05
C ARG A 438 -40.93 -5.51 -3.52
N ASP A 439 -42.26 -5.52 -3.37
CA ASP A 439 -43.03 -6.73 -3.04
C ASP A 439 -43.09 -7.67 -4.26
N PRO A 440 -42.67 -8.94 -4.15
CA PRO A 440 -42.56 -9.84 -5.30
C PRO A 440 -43.90 -10.23 -5.91
N LEU A 441 -45.00 -10.13 -5.15
CA LEU A 441 -46.34 -10.46 -5.67
C LEU A 441 -46.94 -9.29 -6.45
N THR A 442 -46.85 -8.06 -5.91
CA THR A 442 -47.60 -6.90 -6.42
C THR A 442 -46.75 -5.87 -7.16
N ASN A 443 -45.42 -5.97 -7.08
CA ASN A 443 -44.44 -5.01 -7.59
C ASN A 443 -44.56 -3.58 -6.97
N LEU A 444 -45.30 -3.44 -5.87
CA LEU A 444 -45.34 -2.23 -5.07
C LEU A 444 -44.10 -2.09 -4.19
N TYR A 445 -43.88 -0.92 -3.60
CA TYR A 445 -42.80 -0.75 -2.64
C TYR A 445 -43.06 -1.53 -1.34
N THR A 446 -42.01 -1.92 -0.63
CA THR A 446 -42.12 -2.60 0.67
C THR A 446 -42.20 -1.60 1.81
N ARG A 447 -42.64 -2.08 2.99
CA ARG A 447 -42.56 -1.31 4.26
C ARG A 447 -41.15 -0.79 4.55
N PHE A 448 -40.11 -1.50 4.11
CA PHE A 448 -38.72 -1.06 4.26
C PHE A 448 -38.47 0.24 3.47
N TYR A 449 -38.84 0.26 2.18
CA TYR A 449 -38.66 1.44 1.34
C TYR A 449 -39.50 2.63 1.81
N LEU A 450 -40.73 2.39 2.28
CA LEU A 450 -41.57 3.43 2.86
C LEU A 450 -40.86 4.21 3.97
N ARG A 451 -40.20 3.51 4.90
CA ARG A 451 -39.50 4.15 6.02
C ARG A 451 -38.36 5.05 5.55
N GLU A 452 -37.56 4.58 4.58
CA GLU A 452 -36.46 5.39 4.03
C GLU A 452 -36.97 6.61 3.26
N ALA A 453 -37.98 6.42 2.41
CA ALA A 453 -38.53 7.50 1.60
C ALA A 453 -39.27 8.54 2.45
N ALA A 454 -40.09 8.09 3.41
CA ALA A 454 -40.79 8.96 4.34
C ALA A 454 -39.80 9.79 5.17
N GLY A 455 -38.72 9.19 5.68
CA GLY A 455 -37.69 9.93 6.43
C GLY A 455 -37.14 11.14 5.65
N ARG A 456 -36.77 10.92 4.37
CA ARG A 456 -36.28 12.00 3.50
C ARG A 456 -37.34 13.06 3.21
N LEU A 457 -38.57 12.63 2.91
CA LEU A 457 -39.68 13.55 2.60
C LEU A 457 -40.12 14.35 3.83
N PHE A 458 -40.04 13.77 5.03
CA PHE A 458 -40.40 14.43 6.28
C PHE A 458 -39.41 15.53 6.61
N GLU A 459 -38.11 15.30 6.41
CA GLU A 459 -37.10 16.36 6.53
C GLU A 459 -37.33 17.53 5.57
N ILE A 460 -37.84 17.24 4.36
CA ILE A 460 -38.21 18.28 3.38
C ILE A 460 -39.43 19.06 3.88
N GLN A 461 -40.51 18.38 4.28
CA GLN A 461 -41.73 19.03 4.79
C GLN A 461 -41.47 19.84 6.08
N ASP A 462 -40.58 19.35 6.95
CA ASP A 462 -40.25 20.05 8.21
C ASP A 462 -39.45 21.34 7.96
N ARG A 463 -38.80 21.46 6.78
CA ARG A 463 -38.10 22.68 6.33
C ARG A 463 -38.98 23.59 5.48
N ASP A 464 -39.87 23.02 4.67
CA ASP A 464 -40.82 23.74 3.83
C ASP A 464 -42.26 23.29 4.08
N ALA A 465 -43.00 24.13 4.81
CA ALA A 465 -44.39 23.88 5.17
C ALA A 465 -45.36 23.82 3.98
N HIS A 466 -44.95 24.23 2.77
CA HIS A 466 -45.77 24.11 1.56
C HIS A 466 -45.75 22.69 0.97
N THR A 467 -44.78 21.86 1.37
CA THR A 467 -44.74 20.45 0.96
C THR A 467 -45.80 19.68 1.74
N GLN A 468 -46.89 19.29 1.08
CA GLN A 468 -47.94 18.47 1.69
C GLN A 468 -47.68 16.99 1.46
N LEU A 469 -47.75 16.20 2.52
CA LEU A 469 -47.61 14.73 2.48
C LEU A 469 -48.90 14.11 3.01
N ALA A 470 -49.46 13.19 2.24
CA ALA A 470 -50.69 12.49 2.58
C ALA A 470 -50.49 10.99 2.54
N PHE A 471 -51.19 10.28 3.40
CA PHE A 471 -51.15 8.83 3.51
C PHE A 471 -52.56 8.27 3.29
N ALA A 472 -52.69 7.28 2.42
CA ALA A 472 -53.93 6.53 2.25
C ALA A 472 -53.67 5.05 2.54
N ALA A 473 -54.22 4.54 3.63
CA ALA A 473 -54.21 3.11 3.97
C ALA A 473 -55.40 2.44 3.28
N PHE A 474 -55.16 1.32 2.61
CA PHE A 474 -56.17 0.54 1.89
C PHE A 474 -56.18 -0.90 2.36
N ASP A 475 -57.36 -1.49 2.36
CA ASP A 475 -57.53 -2.90 2.68
C ASP A 475 -58.70 -3.50 1.88
N LEU A 476 -58.51 -4.74 1.42
CA LEU A 476 -59.49 -5.50 0.64
C LEU A 476 -60.63 -5.99 1.53
N ASP A 477 -61.85 -5.54 1.23
CA ASP A 477 -63.03 -5.94 1.97
C ASP A 477 -63.29 -7.44 1.83
N PHE A 478 -63.41 -8.13 2.97
CA PHE A 478 -63.70 -9.57 3.05
C PHE A 478 -62.65 -10.47 2.38
N PHE A 479 -61.39 -10.04 2.24
CA PHE A 479 -60.35 -10.84 1.56
C PHE A 479 -60.12 -12.23 2.18
N LYS A 480 -60.23 -12.37 3.50
CA LYS A 480 -60.22 -13.70 4.15
C LYS A 480 -61.26 -14.65 3.54
N SER A 481 -62.48 -14.17 3.27
CA SER A 481 -63.54 -14.97 2.62
C SER A 481 -63.16 -15.38 1.20
N VAL A 482 -62.42 -14.54 0.48
CA VAL A 482 -61.91 -14.87 -0.87
C VAL A 482 -60.93 -16.03 -0.79
N ASN A 483 -59.97 -15.98 0.13
CA ASN A 483 -59.02 -17.07 0.36
C ASN A 483 -59.72 -18.36 0.80
N ASP A 484 -60.64 -18.27 1.75
CA ASP A 484 -61.36 -19.42 2.28
C ASP A 484 -62.26 -20.09 1.22
N THR A 485 -62.78 -19.32 0.26
CA THR A 485 -63.72 -19.83 -0.77
C THR A 485 -63.01 -20.29 -2.05
N TYR A 486 -61.99 -19.56 -2.51
CA TYR A 486 -61.36 -19.76 -3.82
C TYR A 486 -59.89 -20.19 -3.75
N GLY A 487 -59.34 -20.28 -2.53
CA GLY A 487 -57.95 -20.65 -2.27
C GLY A 487 -56.98 -19.48 -2.39
N HIS A 488 -55.80 -19.65 -1.79
CA HIS A 488 -54.77 -18.61 -1.74
C HIS A 488 -54.27 -18.15 -3.11
N ALA A 489 -54.20 -19.03 -4.11
CA ALA A 489 -53.78 -18.65 -5.47
C ALA A 489 -54.74 -17.61 -6.10
N ALA A 490 -56.05 -17.76 -5.86
CA ALA A 490 -57.04 -16.79 -6.31
C ALA A 490 -56.96 -15.47 -5.51
N GLY A 491 -56.67 -15.54 -4.20
CA GLY A 491 -56.38 -14.36 -3.40
C GLY A 491 -55.15 -13.59 -3.92
N ASP A 492 -54.10 -14.30 -4.31
CA ASP A 492 -52.89 -13.72 -4.91
C ASP A 492 -53.19 -13.02 -6.25
N ASP A 493 -54.14 -13.52 -7.04
CA ASP A 493 -54.60 -12.85 -8.27
C ASP A 493 -55.27 -11.50 -7.96
N VAL A 494 -56.10 -11.44 -6.91
CA VAL A 494 -56.75 -10.21 -6.44
C VAL A 494 -55.71 -9.19 -5.96
N LEU A 495 -54.72 -9.64 -5.17
CA LEU A 495 -53.63 -8.79 -4.68
C LEU A 495 -52.78 -8.25 -5.83
N ARG A 496 -52.45 -9.08 -6.82
CA ARG A 496 -51.73 -8.66 -8.05
C ARG A 496 -52.49 -7.57 -8.81
N ALA A 497 -53.80 -7.74 -8.97
CA ALA A 497 -54.63 -6.77 -9.67
C ALA A 497 -54.76 -5.45 -8.90
N LEU A 498 -54.90 -5.49 -7.57
CA LEU A 498 -54.88 -4.28 -6.74
C LEU A 498 -53.54 -3.54 -6.86
N GLY A 499 -52.41 -4.27 -6.83
CA GLY A 499 -51.09 -3.69 -7.06
C GLY A 499 -50.97 -2.97 -8.40
N GLN A 500 -51.48 -3.58 -9.48
CA GLN A 500 -51.51 -2.95 -10.81
C GLN A 500 -52.38 -1.70 -10.86
N ILE A 501 -53.55 -1.70 -10.18
CA ILE A 501 -54.39 -0.51 -10.07
C ILE A 501 -53.65 0.60 -9.33
N LEU A 502 -53.02 0.30 -8.19
CA LEU A 502 -52.24 1.29 -7.44
C LEU A 502 -51.11 1.88 -8.28
N LEU A 503 -50.37 1.09 -9.05
CA LEU A 503 -49.33 1.61 -9.96
C LEU A 503 -49.90 2.47 -11.09
N ALA A 504 -51.06 2.13 -11.65
CA ALA A 504 -51.67 2.84 -12.76
C ALA A 504 -52.31 4.18 -12.34
N GLU A 505 -52.81 4.26 -11.11
CA GLU A 505 -53.56 5.41 -10.59
C GLU A 505 -52.69 6.41 -9.83
N THR A 506 -51.39 6.15 -9.68
CA THR A 506 -50.45 6.97 -8.91
C THR A 506 -49.47 7.73 -9.81
N ARG A 507 -49.03 8.92 -9.35
CA ARG A 507 -48.07 9.75 -10.07
C ARG A 507 -46.64 9.27 -9.80
N THR A 508 -45.69 9.72 -10.62
CA THR A 508 -44.25 9.36 -10.48
C THR A 508 -43.67 9.67 -9.09
N MET A 509 -44.18 10.68 -8.39
CA MET A 509 -43.71 11.05 -7.05
C MET A 509 -44.46 10.33 -5.92
N ASP A 510 -45.57 9.66 -6.21
CA ASP A 510 -46.32 8.92 -5.22
C ASP A 510 -45.67 7.54 -4.98
N ILE A 511 -45.79 7.03 -3.76
CA ILE A 511 -45.11 5.82 -3.31
C ILE A 511 -46.16 4.79 -2.88
N PRO A 512 -46.66 3.94 -3.80
CA PRO A 512 -47.58 2.87 -3.48
C PRO A 512 -46.81 1.69 -2.84
N VAL A 513 -47.29 1.24 -1.68
CA VAL A 513 -46.59 0.32 -0.78
C VAL A 513 -47.53 -0.82 -0.39
N ARG A 514 -46.98 -2.04 -0.29
CA ARG A 514 -47.66 -3.15 0.39
C ARG A 514 -46.98 -3.39 1.74
N LEU A 515 -47.76 -3.32 2.83
CA LEU A 515 -47.24 -3.50 4.19
C LEU A 515 -47.12 -4.99 4.55
N GLY A 516 -48.05 -5.82 4.05
CA GLY A 516 -48.10 -7.26 4.23
C GLY A 516 -49.54 -7.77 4.13
N GLY A 517 -49.75 -9.06 3.84
CA GLY A 517 -51.10 -9.63 3.74
C GLY A 517 -51.99 -8.88 2.73
N GLU A 518 -53.10 -8.33 3.21
CA GLU A 518 -54.09 -7.53 2.45
C GLU A 518 -53.96 -6.00 2.64
N GLU A 519 -52.88 -5.55 3.31
CA GLU A 519 -52.68 -4.16 3.72
C GLU A 519 -51.80 -3.40 2.72
N PHE A 520 -52.33 -2.29 2.22
CA PHE A 520 -51.68 -1.41 1.25
C PHE A 520 -51.65 0.02 1.78
N LEU A 521 -50.65 0.78 1.36
CA LEU A 521 -50.50 2.17 1.73
C LEU A 521 -50.06 2.97 0.51
N LEU A 522 -50.54 4.20 0.38
CA LEU A 522 -50.07 5.14 -0.61
C LEU A 522 -49.57 6.40 0.09
N LEU A 523 -48.30 6.73 -0.09
CA LEU A 523 -47.74 8.02 0.29
C LEU A 523 -47.79 8.95 -0.92
N MET A 524 -48.59 10.01 -0.84
CA MET A 524 -48.76 11.01 -1.90
C MET A 524 -47.95 12.26 -1.58
N VAL A 525 -47.19 12.74 -2.56
CA VAL A 525 -46.30 13.90 -2.41
C VAL A 525 -46.87 15.12 -3.13
N GLY A 526 -47.06 16.21 -2.40
CA GLY A 526 -47.64 17.45 -2.92
C GLY A 526 -49.16 17.41 -3.06
N SER A 527 -49.84 16.57 -2.29
CA SER A 527 -51.30 16.42 -2.31
C SER A 527 -51.90 16.90 -0.99
N GLY A 528 -52.89 17.80 -1.07
CA GLY A 528 -53.71 18.22 0.05
C GLY A 528 -54.91 17.29 0.25
N ILE A 529 -55.80 17.65 1.19
CA ILE A 529 -56.97 16.82 1.53
C ILE A 529 -57.84 16.50 0.29
N PRO A 530 -58.25 17.49 -0.54
CA PRO A 530 -59.14 17.22 -1.67
C PRO A 530 -58.51 16.27 -2.69
N GLU A 531 -57.24 16.50 -3.03
CA GLU A 531 -56.52 15.69 -4.03
C GLU A 531 -56.29 14.25 -3.52
N SER A 532 -55.94 14.10 -2.24
CA SER A 532 -55.71 12.79 -1.65
C SER A 532 -56.97 11.94 -1.55
N LEU A 533 -58.12 12.56 -1.23
CA LEU A 533 -59.41 11.87 -1.25
C LEU A 533 -59.82 11.48 -2.68
N GLU A 534 -59.59 12.34 -3.66
CA GLU A 534 -59.89 12.04 -5.07
C GLU A 534 -59.09 10.84 -5.58
N VAL A 535 -57.79 10.78 -5.27
CA VAL A 535 -56.94 9.64 -5.65
C VAL A 535 -57.41 8.35 -4.98
N ALA A 536 -57.70 8.37 -3.68
CA ALA A 536 -58.19 7.21 -2.95
C ALA A 536 -59.55 6.71 -3.48
N GLU A 537 -60.47 7.63 -3.79
CA GLU A 537 -61.79 7.30 -4.33
C GLU A 537 -61.71 6.76 -5.76
N ARG A 538 -60.81 7.29 -6.58
CA ARG A 538 -60.54 6.78 -7.92
C ARG A 538 -60.04 5.34 -7.89
N ILE A 539 -59.09 5.04 -7.00
CA ILE A 539 -58.58 3.67 -6.78
C ILE A 539 -59.73 2.76 -6.32
N ARG A 540 -60.54 3.19 -5.35
CA ARG A 540 -61.70 2.43 -4.86
C ARG A 540 -62.69 2.08 -5.97
N LEU A 541 -63.10 3.07 -6.77
CA LEU A 541 -64.01 2.88 -7.89
C LEU A 541 -63.43 1.96 -8.98
N ARG A 542 -62.10 1.98 -9.17
CA ARG A 542 -61.43 1.11 -10.13
C ARG A 542 -61.43 -0.34 -9.66
N VAL A 543 -61.22 -0.58 -8.36
CA VAL A 543 -61.28 -1.92 -7.76
C VAL A 543 -62.70 -2.46 -7.78
N GLU A 544 -63.72 -1.65 -7.47
CA GLU A 544 -65.12 -2.05 -7.54
C GLU A 544 -65.55 -2.55 -8.94
N LYS A 545 -64.92 -2.01 -9.98
CA LYS A 545 -65.14 -2.39 -11.39
C LYS A 545 -64.15 -3.45 -11.90
N LEU A 546 -63.29 -3.98 -11.04
CA LEU A 546 -62.27 -4.96 -11.41
C LEU A 546 -62.95 -6.27 -11.86
N ALA A 547 -62.65 -6.70 -13.07
CA ALA A 547 -63.05 -8.00 -13.60
C ALA A 547 -61.81 -8.90 -13.71
N LEU A 548 -61.80 -9.99 -12.94
CA LEU A 548 -60.74 -10.99 -12.98
C LEU A 548 -61.14 -12.22 -13.80
N PRO A 549 -60.21 -12.81 -14.58
CA PRO A 549 -60.49 -14.03 -15.33
C PRO A 549 -60.53 -15.29 -14.44
N GLY A 550 -60.89 -16.43 -15.02
CA GLY A 550 -60.79 -17.74 -14.34
C GLY A 550 -61.86 -17.97 -13.28
N ILE A 551 -61.49 -18.59 -12.15
CA ILE A 551 -62.41 -18.95 -11.05
C ILE A 551 -63.08 -17.73 -10.39
N LEU A 552 -62.50 -16.54 -10.59
CA LEU A 552 -63.01 -15.27 -10.09
C LEU A 552 -63.89 -14.51 -11.11
N SER A 553 -64.16 -15.10 -12.28
CA SER A 553 -64.97 -14.48 -13.32
C SER A 553 -66.39 -14.12 -12.83
N GLY A 554 -66.80 -12.88 -13.07
CA GLY A 554 -68.10 -12.35 -12.67
C GLY A 554 -68.23 -11.99 -11.18
N ARG A 555 -67.13 -12.01 -10.41
CA ARG A 555 -67.10 -11.56 -9.01
C ARG A 555 -66.66 -10.11 -8.92
N SER A 556 -67.24 -9.37 -7.97
CA SER A 556 -66.82 -8.02 -7.62
C SER A 556 -66.00 -8.04 -6.34
N PHE A 557 -65.00 -7.16 -6.27
CA PHE A 557 -64.14 -6.97 -5.11
C PHE A 557 -64.20 -5.48 -4.74
N THR A 558 -64.19 -5.17 -3.45
CA THR A 558 -64.21 -3.79 -2.97
C THR A 558 -63.04 -3.55 -2.02
N ILE A 559 -62.62 -2.31 -1.90
CA ILE A 559 -61.62 -1.87 -0.92
C ILE A 559 -62.22 -0.77 -0.06
N SER A 560 -61.77 -0.71 1.19
CA SER A 560 -61.97 0.45 2.05
C SER A 560 -60.66 1.22 2.17
N ALA A 561 -60.73 2.54 2.35
CA ALA A 561 -59.55 3.38 2.52
C ALA A 561 -59.69 4.37 3.68
N GLY A 562 -58.58 4.62 4.38
CA GLY A 562 -58.43 5.69 5.35
C GLY A 562 -57.35 6.66 4.92
N VAL A 563 -57.66 7.95 4.84
CA VAL A 563 -56.73 9.00 4.38
C VAL A 563 -56.35 9.89 5.56
N SER A 564 -55.07 10.22 5.70
CA SER A 564 -54.56 11.17 6.68
C SER A 564 -53.56 12.14 6.04
N LEU A 565 -53.45 13.35 6.61
CA LEU A 565 -52.36 14.27 6.30
C LEU A 565 -51.30 14.23 7.38
N ARG A 566 -50.03 14.33 6.96
CA ARG A 566 -48.92 14.55 7.89
C ARG A 566 -48.85 16.02 8.28
N HIS A 567 -48.75 16.28 9.58
CA HIS A 567 -48.33 17.57 10.11
C HIS A 567 -46.81 17.66 10.27
N PRO A 568 -46.20 18.86 10.14
CA PRO A 568 -44.77 19.02 10.38
C PRO A 568 -44.35 18.47 11.76
N LYS A 569 -43.21 17.79 11.80
CA LYS A 569 -42.65 17.07 12.97
C LYS A 569 -43.46 15.86 13.47
N GLU A 570 -44.52 15.46 12.78
CA GLU A 570 -45.23 14.21 13.06
C GLU A 570 -44.41 12.99 12.60
N SER A 571 -44.40 11.92 13.40
CA SER A 571 -43.69 10.67 13.07
C SER A 571 -44.45 9.84 12.04
N LEU A 572 -43.75 8.88 11.41
CA LEU A 572 -44.35 8.02 10.40
C LEU A 572 -45.42 7.13 11.03
N GLU A 573 -45.14 6.63 12.22
CA GLU A 573 -46.05 5.81 13.01
C GLU A 573 -47.34 6.56 13.34
N ALA A 574 -47.25 7.83 13.75
CA ALA A 574 -48.43 8.63 14.11
C ALA A 574 -49.34 8.92 12.91
N VAL A 575 -48.78 9.33 11.77
CA VAL A 575 -49.59 9.61 10.57
C VAL A 575 -50.20 8.34 9.97
N MET A 576 -49.50 7.20 10.04
CA MET A 576 -50.03 5.90 9.63
C MET A 576 -51.16 5.46 10.56
N GLU A 577 -51.02 5.62 11.88
CA GLU A 577 -52.07 5.29 12.85
C GLU A 577 -53.35 6.10 12.58
N LYS A 578 -53.26 7.38 12.24
CA LYS A 578 -54.42 8.19 11.81
C LYS A 578 -55.11 7.60 10.57
N ALA A 579 -54.33 7.18 9.57
CA ALA A 579 -54.87 6.55 8.37
C ALA A 579 -55.56 5.21 8.69
N ASP A 580 -54.96 4.40 9.57
CA ASP A 580 -55.52 3.11 9.99
C ASP A 580 -56.82 3.28 10.80
N VAL A 581 -56.90 4.28 11.68
CA VAL A 581 -58.14 4.62 12.41
C VAL A 581 -59.25 5.04 11.43
N ALA A 582 -58.92 5.84 10.41
CA ALA A 582 -59.87 6.21 9.37
C ALA A 582 -60.32 5.00 8.53
N LEU A 583 -59.39 4.10 8.18
CA LEU A 583 -59.68 2.86 7.47
C LEU A 583 -60.60 1.94 8.30
N TYR A 584 -60.34 1.84 9.61
CA TYR A 584 -61.20 1.10 10.53
C TYR A 584 -62.64 1.67 10.53
N LYS A 585 -62.78 3.01 10.60
CA LYS A 585 -64.09 3.67 10.47
C LYS A 585 -64.75 3.34 9.12
N ALA A 586 -64.00 3.34 8.02
CA ALA A 586 -64.52 2.97 6.69
C ALA A 586 -65.08 1.53 6.67
N LYS A 587 -64.35 0.57 7.24
CA LYS A 587 -64.77 -0.83 7.34
C LYS A 587 -66.01 -1.02 8.22
N HIS A 588 -66.14 -0.26 9.31
CA HIS A 588 -67.28 -0.36 10.22
C HIS A 588 -68.53 0.40 9.75
N ALA A 589 -68.36 1.42 8.93
CA ALA A 589 -69.48 2.22 8.42
C ALA A 589 -70.20 1.58 7.21
N GLY A 590 -69.81 0.37 6.80
CA GLY A 590 -70.43 -0.37 5.70
C GLY A 590 -69.50 -0.74 4.54
N ARG A 591 -68.18 -0.53 4.70
CA ARG A 591 -67.14 -0.87 3.71
C ARG A 591 -67.28 -0.12 2.38
N ASN A 592 -66.44 -0.47 1.40
CA ASN A 592 -66.41 0.09 0.06
C ASN A 592 -66.49 1.63 0.05
N ARG A 593 -65.63 2.27 0.85
CA ARG A 593 -65.61 3.74 0.99
C ARG A 593 -64.25 4.26 1.43
N VAL A 594 -64.05 5.55 1.20
CA VAL A 594 -62.91 6.33 1.70
C VAL A 594 -63.38 7.18 2.89
N VAL A 595 -62.59 7.20 3.96
CA VAL A 595 -62.82 8.06 5.14
C VAL A 595 -61.56 8.88 5.40
N MET A 596 -61.73 10.17 5.69
CA MET A 596 -60.65 11.05 6.14
C MET A 596 -60.46 10.90 7.66
N ALA A 597 -59.22 10.90 8.12
CA ALA A 597 -58.88 10.99 9.53
C ALA A 597 -59.37 12.33 10.10
N GLU A 598 -59.92 12.27 11.30
CA GLU A 598 -60.18 13.48 12.09
C GLU A 598 -58.85 13.94 12.70
N ASP A 599 -58.59 15.24 12.70
CA ASP A 599 -57.35 15.84 13.24
C ASP A 599 -57.22 15.64 14.76
#